data_AF-W2SU32-F1
#
_entry.id   AF-W2SU32-F1
#
_cell.length_a   1.000
_cell.length_b   1.000
_cell.length_c   1.000
_cell.angle_alpha   90.00
_cell.angle_beta   90.00
_cell.angle_gamma   90.00
#
_symmetry.space_group_name_H-M   'P 1'
#
loop_
_entity.id
_entity.type
_entity.pdbx_description
1 polymer ?
#
loop_
_entity_poly.entity_id
_entity_poly.type
_entity_poly.pdbx_seq_one_letter_code
_entity_poly.pdbx_strand_id
1 'polypeptide(L)'
;MHLITSVKWSADGKFLAVGFKDGSLKLYDPQRTPPPNGKLELRTMKPPRLSRNGVLGWRGAVISAGYQSGQIIHHDVRIANHITGF
;
A
#
# COMPACT_ATOMS: atom_id res chain seq x y z
N MET A 1 -15.12 -8.81 -2.39
CA MET A 1 -14.77 -8.69 -0.96
C MET A 1 -13.34 -8.21 -0.84
N HIS A 2 -13.10 -7.01 -0.28
CA HIS A 2 -11.76 -6.44 -0.10
C HIS A 2 -11.10 -7.03 1.15
N LEU A 3 -10.66 -8.28 1.06
CA LEU A 3 -9.98 -8.95 2.16
C LEU A 3 -8.60 -8.31 2.36
N ILE A 4 -8.33 -7.86 3.59
CA ILE A 4 -7.01 -7.40 4.02
C ILE A 4 -6.12 -8.63 4.19
N THR A 5 -4.91 -8.56 3.63
CA THR A 5 -3.98 -9.70 3.59
C THR A 5 -2.60 -9.37 4.16
N SER A 6 -2.27 -8.08 4.29
CA SER A 6 -1.00 -7.64 4.86
C SER A 6 -1.14 -6.22 5.43
N VAL A 7 -0.35 -5.91 6.47
CA VAL A 7 -0.27 -4.57 7.07
C VAL A 7 1.17 -4.24 7.41
N LYS A 8 1.57 -2.96 7.28
CA LYS A 8 2.89 -2.50 7.70
C LYS A 8 2.85 -1.03 8.08
N TRP A 9 3.32 -0.71 9.29
CA TRP A 9 3.57 0.66 9.72
C TRP A 9 4.85 1.20 9.08
N SER A 10 4.86 2.50 8.77
CA SER A 10 6.10 3.24 8.53
C SER A 10 7.00 3.19 9.78
N ALA A 11 8.31 3.33 9.59
CA ALA A 11 9.26 3.22 10.69
C ALA A 11 9.05 4.29 11.78
N ASP A 12 8.52 5.46 11.41
CA ASP A 12 8.18 6.55 12.33
C ASP A 12 6.75 6.44 12.92
N GLY A 13 6.01 5.38 12.58
CA GLY A 13 4.65 5.13 13.08
C GLY A 13 3.58 6.09 12.55
N LYS A 14 3.90 7.00 11.63
CA LYS A 14 2.96 8.02 11.13
C LYS A 14 1.99 7.51 10.08
N PHE A 15 2.38 6.47 9.34
CA PHE A 15 1.57 5.98 8.23
C PHE A 15 1.39 4.46 8.28
N LEU A 16 0.24 4.00 7.79
CA LEU A 16 -0.10 2.59 7.72
C LEU A 16 -0.34 2.19 6.26
N ALA A 17 0.36 1.14 5.84
CA ALA A 17 0.15 0.48 4.56
C ALA A 17 -0.67 -0.79 4.77
N VAL A 18 -1.68 -0.99 3.92
CA VAL A 18 -2.58 -2.15 3.96
C VAL A 18 -2.62 -2.77 2.57
N GLY A 19 -2.29 -4.05 2.47
CA GLY A 19 -2.39 -4.83 1.24
C GLY A 19 -3.67 -5.66 1.20
N PHE A 20 -4.19 -5.88 0.00
CA PHE A 20 -5.48 -6.54 -0.23
C PHE A 20 -5.37 -7.75 -1.16
N LYS A 21 -6.39 -8.62 -1.11
CA LYS A 21 -6.52 -9.80 -1.98
C LYS A 21 -6.55 -9.48 -3.47
N ASP A 22 -7.05 -8.31 -3.86
CA ASP A 22 -7.02 -7.85 -5.25
C ASP A 22 -5.66 -7.31 -5.70
N GLY A 23 -4.66 -7.30 -4.81
CA GLY A 23 -3.31 -6.80 -5.06
C GLY A 23 -3.13 -5.31 -4.86
N SER A 24 -4.21 -4.57 -4.63
CA SER A 24 -4.08 -3.16 -4.28
C SER A 24 -3.36 -3.00 -2.94
N LEU A 25 -2.69 -1.87 -2.82
CA LEU A 25 -2.07 -1.38 -1.60
C LEU A 25 -2.67 -0.01 -1.29
N LYS A 26 -3.13 0.19 -0.07
CA LYS A 26 -3.66 1.47 0.38
C LYS A 26 -2.80 2.06 1.47
N LEU A 27 -2.70 3.38 1.45
CA LEU A 27 -1.96 4.17 2.42
C LEU A 27 -2.94 4.95 3.29
N TYR A 28 -2.70 4.97 4.59
CA TYR A 28 -3.49 5.69 5.57
C TYR A 28 -2.58 6.52 6.48
N ASP A 29 -3.10 7.66 6.91
CA ASP A 29 -2.60 8.39 8.08
C ASP A 29 -3.70 8.24 9.16
N PRO A 30 -3.44 7.55 10.27
CA PRO A 30 -4.43 7.32 11.32
C PRO A 30 -4.78 8.60 12.10
N GLN A 31 -3.95 9.64 12.03
CA GLN A 31 -4.19 10.93 12.69
C GLN A 31 -4.97 11.89 11.78
N ARG A 32 -5.15 11.55 10.50
CA ARG A 32 -5.90 12.38 9.56
C ARG A 32 -7.39 12.31 9.85
N THR A 33 -7.99 13.47 10.11
CA THR A 33 -9.45 13.63 10.09
C THR A 33 -9.97 13.46 8.65
N PRO A 34 -10.88 12.50 8.39
CA PRO A 34 -11.44 12.32 7.06
C PRO A 34 -12.34 13.52 6.68
N PRO A 35 -12.39 13.90 5.39
CA PRO A 35 -13.30 14.95 4.91
C PRO A 35 -14.78 14.57 5.15
N PRO A 36 -15.72 15.54 5.27
CA PRO A 36 -17.13 15.29 5.55
C PRO A 36 -17.84 14.28 4.62
N ASN A 37 -17.29 14.04 3.43
CA ASN A 37 -17.75 13.02 2.46
C ASN A 37 -16.57 12.24 1.84
N GLY A 38 -15.44 12.20 2.53
CA GLY A 38 -14.20 11.62 2.03
C GLY A 38 -13.88 10.26 2.63
N LYS A 39 -12.75 9.71 2.22
CA LYS A 39 -12.21 8.47 2.76
C LYS A 39 -10.96 8.76 3.60
N LEU A 40 -10.74 7.93 4.62
CA LEU A 40 -9.52 7.91 5.42
C LEU A 40 -8.27 7.57 4.58
N GLU A 41 -8.46 6.77 3.52
CA GLU A 41 -7.36 6.40 2.62
C GLU A 41 -6.75 7.66 1.99
N LEU A 42 -5.43 7.77 2.09
CA LEU A 42 -4.67 8.81 1.40
C LEU A 42 -4.53 8.45 -0.07
N ARG A 43 -4.21 7.18 -0.35
CA ARG A 43 -3.91 6.69 -1.70
C ARG A 43 -4.28 5.22 -1.86
N THR A 44 -4.61 4.85 -3.09
CA THR A 44 -4.64 3.47 -3.56
C THR A 44 -3.59 3.30 -4.66
N MET A 45 -2.70 2.35 -4.49
CA MET A 45 -1.65 1.96 -5.42
C MET A 45 -1.98 0.58 -5.97
N LYS A 46 -1.92 0.40 -7.29
CA LYS A 46 -2.26 -0.87 -7.95
C LYS A 46 -1.07 -1.41 -8.74
N PRO A 47 -0.80 -2.72 -8.68
CA PRO A 47 0.20 -3.33 -9.55
C PRO A 47 -0.31 -3.37 -11.00
N PRO A 48 0.59 -3.57 -12.00
CA PRO A 48 0.19 -3.69 -13.40
C PRO A 48 -0.69 -4.92 -13.67
N ARG A 49 -0.50 -5.98 -12.87
CA ARG A 49 -1.33 -7.19 -12.88
C ARG A 49 -1.83 -7.47 -11.47
N LEU A 50 -3.14 -7.66 -11.34
CA LEU A 50 -3.77 -7.95 -10.06
C LEU A 50 -3.38 -9.36 -9.60
N SER A 51 -2.87 -9.45 -8.38
CA SER A 51 -2.51 -10.70 -7.69
C SER A 51 -2.52 -10.41 -6.21
N ARG A 52 -2.83 -11.39 -5.34
CA ARG A 52 -2.92 -11.14 -3.90
C ARG A 52 -1.60 -10.55 -3.37
N ASN A 53 -1.67 -9.41 -2.68
CA ASN A 53 -0.56 -8.87 -1.91
C ASN A 53 -0.48 -9.60 -0.57
N GLY A 54 0.55 -10.43 -0.36
CA GLY A 54 0.67 -11.24 0.85
C GLY A 54 1.58 -10.67 1.92
N VAL A 55 2.48 -9.75 1.56
CA VAL A 55 3.53 -9.27 2.45
C VAL A 55 3.98 -7.87 2.05
N LEU A 56 4.31 -7.04 3.05
CA LEU A 56 4.79 -5.68 2.88
C LEU A 56 6.08 -5.45 3.69
N GLY A 57 7.07 -4.84 3.06
CA GLY A 57 8.22 -4.23 3.72
C GLY A 57 8.25 -2.73 3.43
N TRP A 58 8.63 -1.90 4.40
CA TRP A 58 8.65 -0.44 4.22
C TRP A 58 9.99 0.13 4.66
N ARG A 59 10.66 0.86 3.76
CA ARG A 59 11.89 1.61 4.03
C ARG A 59 11.80 3.02 3.44
N GLY A 60 11.96 4.03 4.29
CA GLY A 60 11.84 5.43 3.85
C GLY A 60 10.47 5.69 3.20
N ALA A 61 10.48 6.16 1.97
CA ALA A 61 9.26 6.40 1.19
C ALA A 61 8.78 5.20 0.36
N VAL A 62 9.52 4.08 0.36
CA VAL A 62 9.25 2.94 -0.52
C VAL A 62 8.64 1.79 0.27
N ILE A 63 7.55 1.26 -0.25
CA ILE A 63 6.94 0.00 0.19
C ILE A 63 7.24 -1.08 -0.85
N SER A 64 7.90 -2.15 -0.44
CA SER A 64 8.08 -3.37 -1.22
C SER A 64 6.92 -4.31 -0.94
N ALA A 65 6.17 -4.68 -1.98
CA ALA A 65 5.02 -5.58 -1.89
C ALA A 65 5.35 -6.93 -2.55
N GLY A 66 5.15 -8.03 -1.83
CA GLY A 66 5.27 -9.38 -2.36
C GLY A 66 3.90 -9.96 -2.75
N TYR A 67 3.82 -10.51 -3.95
CA TYR A 67 2.57 -10.97 -4.57
C TYR A 67 2.50 -12.49 -4.69
N GLN A 68 1.29 -13.05 -4.70
CA GLN A 68 1.07 -14.47 -4.97
C GLN A 68 1.57 -14.91 -6.36
N SER A 69 1.77 -13.97 -7.30
CA SER A 69 2.38 -14.24 -8.60
C SER A 69 3.89 -14.51 -8.52
N GLY A 70 4.51 -14.32 -7.36
CA GLY A 70 5.97 -14.40 -7.16
C GLY A 70 6.70 -13.07 -7.43
N GLN A 71 5.99 -12.04 -7.91
CA GLN A 71 6.58 -10.73 -8.14
C GLN A 71 6.80 -9.99 -6.82
N ILE A 72 7.87 -9.19 -6.77
CA ILE A 72 8.05 -8.12 -5.79
C ILE A 72 7.89 -6.81 -6.56
N ILE A 73 7.18 -5.83 -5.99
CA ILE A 73 7.03 -4.51 -6.63
C ILE A 73 7.34 -3.43 -5.60
N HIS A 74 8.14 -2.45 -6.00
CA HIS A 74 8.50 -1.30 -5.17
C HIS A 74 7.58 -0.10 -5.47
N HIS A 75 6.88 0.38 -4.45
CA HIS A 75 5.95 1.50 -4.51
C HIS A 75 6.50 2.71 -3.73
N ASP A 76 6.85 3.82 -4.40
CA ASP A 76 7.12 5.09 -3.73
C ASP A 76 5.80 5.82 -3.43
N VAL A 77 5.52 6.01 -2.14
CA VAL A 77 4.24 6.54 -1.66
C VAL A 77 4.03 8.01 -1.94
N ARG A 78 5.07 8.75 -2.37
CA ARG A 78 5.03 10.20 -2.55
C ARG A 78 4.62 10.63 -3.96
N ILE A 79 4.84 9.78 -4.96
CA ILE A 79 4.69 10.13 -6.38
C ILE A 79 3.47 9.47 -7.02
N ALA A 80 2.87 10.13 -8.01
CA ALA A 80 1.70 9.62 -8.74
C ALA A 80 1.98 8.26 -9.40
N ASN A 81 3.04 8.20 -10.21
CA ASN A 81 3.57 6.99 -10.84
C ASN A 81 4.43 6.23 -9.82
N HIS A 82 3.76 5.57 -8.90
CA HIS A 82 4.37 5.01 -7.69
C HIS A 82 5.30 3.81 -7.92
N ILE A 83 5.21 3.10 -9.05
CA ILE A 83 6.05 1.91 -9.28
C ILE A 83 7.47 2.35 -9.66
N THR A 84 8.45 1.94 -8.86
CA THR A 84 9.87 2.32 -9.03
C THR A 84 10.79 1.12 -9.28
N GLY A 85 10.30 -0.11 -9.19
CA GLY A 85 11.05 -1.33 -9.50
C GLY A 85 10.23 -2.62 -9.36
N PHE A 86 10.77 -3.71 -9.91
CA PHE A 86 10.24 -5.08 -9.90
C PHE A 86 11.29 -6.06 -9.33
#